data_AF-A0A0E0UTS9-F1
#
_entry.id   AF-A0A0E0UTS9-F1
#
_cell.length_a   1.000
_cell.length_b   1.000
_cell.length_c   1.000
_cell.angle_alpha   90.00
_cell.angle_beta   90.00
_cell.angle_gamma   90.00
#
_symmetry.space_group_name_H-M   'P 1'
#
loop_
_entity.id
_entity.type
_entity.pdbx_description
1 polymer ?
#
loop_
_entity_poly.entity_id
_entity_poly.type
_entity_poly.pdbx_seq_one_letter_code
_entity_poly.pdbx_strand_id
1 'polypeptide(L)'
;MDWLTILNNPKKSKRDKLEAIGFIRDTLDYGDIPDDTALEIVNNLAKQVVKQNDSDIKESILDAMLEGSKAPFVEKTINLAPIVKHLNEFNEACLSYILSLLGNSGEIAYRAIIESYKTNLSLKEDVEEALAEMDYRIKNNL
;
A
#
# COMPACT_ATOMS: atom_id res chain seq x y z
N MET A 1 -8.88 -12.83 13.94
CA MET A 1 -9.92 -12.91 12.88
C MET A 1 -9.26 -13.41 11.60
N ASP A 2 -9.90 -14.31 10.83
CA ASP A 2 -9.36 -14.75 9.52
C ASP A 2 -9.73 -13.72 8.43
N TRP A 3 -8.98 -12.61 8.44
CA TRP A 3 -9.23 -11.46 7.56
C TRP A 3 -9.08 -11.82 6.08
N LEU A 4 -8.14 -12.71 5.73
CA LEU A 4 -7.86 -13.08 4.36
C LEU A 4 -9.00 -13.89 3.75
N THR A 5 -9.60 -14.83 4.50
CA THR A 5 -10.80 -15.54 4.07
C THR A 5 -11.98 -14.59 3.89
N ILE A 6 -12.11 -13.57 4.75
CA ILE A 6 -13.17 -12.56 4.63
C ILE A 6 -13.00 -11.74 3.34
N LEU A 7 -11.79 -11.26 3.04
CA LEU A 7 -11.52 -10.46 1.84
C LEU A 7 -11.72 -11.23 0.52
N ASN A 8 -11.35 -12.51 0.50
CA ASN A 8 -11.51 -13.37 -0.68
C ASN A 8 -12.97 -13.83 -0.90
N ASN A 9 -13.86 -13.65 0.09
CA ASN A 9 -15.23 -14.14 -0.02
C ASN A 9 -16.15 -13.09 -0.66
N PRO A 10 -16.69 -13.33 -1.88
CA PRO A 10 -17.55 -12.37 -2.56
C PRO A 10 -18.92 -12.21 -1.89
N LYS A 11 -19.31 -13.13 -1.00
CA LYS A 11 -20.57 -13.05 -0.23
C LYS A 11 -20.45 -12.20 1.03
N LYS A 12 -19.24 -11.80 1.42
CA LYS A 12 -19.02 -10.94 2.59
C LYS A 12 -19.41 -9.51 2.28
N SER A 13 -20.07 -8.86 3.24
CA SER A 13 -20.51 -7.49 3.08
C SER A 13 -19.32 -6.54 3.03
N LYS A 14 -19.50 -5.33 2.46
CA LYS A 14 -18.50 -4.27 2.53
C LYS A 14 -18.07 -4.00 3.97
N ARG A 15 -19.04 -3.95 4.90
CA ARG A 15 -18.79 -3.76 6.34
C ARG A 15 -17.89 -4.85 6.90
N ASP A 16 -18.19 -6.13 6.62
CA ASP A 16 -17.39 -7.26 7.12
C ASP A 16 -15.94 -7.17 6.63
N LYS A 17 -15.76 -6.77 5.36
CA LYS A 17 -14.43 -6.59 4.77
C LYS A 17 -13.68 -5.43 5.40
N LEU A 18 -14.32 -4.28 5.61
CA LEU A 18 -13.71 -3.13 6.27
C LEU A 18 -13.36 -3.43 7.73
N GLU A 19 -14.20 -4.18 8.45
CA GLU A 19 -13.90 -4.62 9.82
C GLU A 19 -12.68 -5.56 9.86
N ALA A 20 -12.59 -6.49 8.90
CA ALA A 20 -11.44 -7.36 8.75
C ALA A 20 -10.15 -6.61 8.40
N ILE A 21 -10.24 -5.56 7.58
CA ILE A 21 -9.10 -4.69 7.26
C ILE A 21 -8.69 -3.87 8.49
N GLY A 22 -9.65 -3.30 9.22
CA GLY A 22 -9.38 -2.57 10.46
C GLY A 22 -8.66 -3.45 11.48
N PHE A 23 -9.12 -4.68 11.68
CA PHE A 23 -8.45 -5.64 12.58
C PHE A 23 -6.99 -5.90 12.19
N ILE A 24 -6.70 -6.10 10.89
CA ILE A 24 -5.33 -6.38 10.45
C ILE A 24 -4.47 -5.12 10.44
N ARG A 25 -5.03 -3.94 10.16
CA ARG A 25 -4.37 -2.64 10.33
C ARG A 25 -3.94 -2.43 11.78
N ASP A 26 -4.83 -2.65 12.74
CA ASP A 26 -4.52 -2.52 14.17
C ASP A 26 -3.43 -3.51 14.60
N THR A 27 -3.41 -4.70 14.00
CA THR A 27 -2.35 -5.70 14.24
C THR A 27 -1.00 -5.23 13.68
N LEU A 28 -0.99 -4.56 12.52
CA LEU A 28 0.23 -4.00 11.92
C LEU A 28 0.75 -2.77 12.68
N ASP A 29 -0.14 -1.93 13.22
CA ASP A 29 0.21 -0.70 13.93
C ASP A 29 0.65 -0.98 15.39
N TYR A 30 -0.07 -1.86 16.10
CA TYR A 30 0.12 -2.08 17.55
C TYR A 30 0.41 -3.54 17.97
N GLY A 31 0.36 -4.50 17.05
CA GLY A 31 0.27 -5.92 17.41
C GLY A 31 1.54 -6.59 17.92
N ASP A 32 2.65 -5.86 18.07
CA ASP A 32 3.98 -6.38 18.43
C ASP A 32 4.32 -7.69 17.69
N ILE A 33 4.16 -7.65 16.36
CA ILE A 33 4.38 -8.80 15.49
C ILE A 33 5.80 -8.77 14.90
N PRO A 34 6.42 -9.92 14.61
CA PRO A 34 7.72 -9.96 13.92
C PRO A 34 7.65 -9.36 12.52
N ASP A 35 8.73 -8.71 12.10
CA ASP A 35 8.88 -8.08 10.77
C ASP A 35 8.54 -9.02 9.61
N ASP A 36 8.97 -10.29 9.67
CA ASP A 36 8.65 -11.29 8.63
C ASP A 36 7.13 -11.55 8.53
N THR A 37 6.43 -11.53 9.67
CA THR A 37 4.97 -11.70 9.72
C THR A 37 4.26 -10.46 9.19
N ALA A 38 4.72 -9.27 9.56
CA ALA A 38 4.21 -8.01 9.03
C ALA A 38 4.39 -7.95 7.50
N LEU A 39 5.56 -8.34 7.00
CA LEU A 39 5.86 -8.41 5.57
C LEU A 39 4.94 -9.39 4.83
N GLU A 40 4.68 -10.58 5.40
CA GLU A 40 3.74 -11.54 4.81
C GLU A 40 2.33 -10.95 4.71
N ILE A 41 1.85 -10.30 5.77
CA ILE A 41 0.54 -9.65 5.80
C ILE A 41 0.45 -8.56 4.73
N VAL A 42 1.42 -7.64 4.68
CA VAL A 42 1.45 -6.53 3.73
C VAL A 42 1.54 -7.03 2.28
N ASN A 43 2.33 -8.08 2.02
CA ASN A 43 2.39 -8.70 0.70
C ASN A 43 1.08 -9.39 0.29
N ASN A 44 0.33 -9.93 1.26
CA ASN A 44 -1.01 -10.46 1.00
C ASN A 44 -2.01 -9.33 0.73
N LEU A 45 -1.94 -8.21 1.48
CA LEU A 45 -2.74 -7.02 1.23
C LEU A 45 -2.49 -6.45 -0.19
N ALA A 46 -1.24 -6.38 -0.65
CA ALA A 46 -0.88 -5.96 -2.01
C ALA A 46 -1.53 -6.83 -3.10
N LYS A 47 -1.71 -8.14 -2.85
CA LYS A 47 -2.44 -9.03 -3.75
C LYS A 47 -3.96 -8.88 -3.64
N GLN A 48 -4.46 -8.49 -2.47
CA GLN A 48 -5.89 -8.34 -2.24
C GLN A 48 -6.44 -7.05 -2.81
N VAL A 49 -5.71 -5.95 -2.73
CA VAL A 49 -6.17 -4.63 -3.19
C VAL A 49 -6.60 -4.65 -4.66
N VAL A 50 -5.85 -5.35 -5.53
CA VAL A 50 -6.16 -5.49 -6.97
C VAL A 50 -7.33 -6.45 -7.27
N LYS A 51 -7.84 -7.17 -6.26
CA LYS A 51 -9.00 -8.07 -6.41
C LYS A 51 -10.30 -7.43 -5.94
N GLN A 52 -10.25 -6.27 -5.29
CA GLN A 52 -11.43 -5.58 -4.79
C GLN A 52 -11.95 -4.62 -5.86
N ASN A 53 -13.27 -4.48 -5.96
CA ASN A 53 -13.90 -3.54 -6.89
C ASN A 53 -14.33 -2.23 -6.21
N ASP A 54 -14.47 -2.23 -4.88
CA ASP A 54 -14.93 -1.08 -4.11
C ASP A 54 -13.74 -0.20 -3.71
N SER A 55 -13.83 1.10 -4.00
CA SER A 55 -12.76 2.07 -3.74
C SER A 55 -12.40 2.18 -2.27
N ASP A 56 -13.39 2.15 -1.38
CA ASP A 56 -13.16 2.37 0.06
C ASP A 56 -12.46 1.14 0.66
N ILE A 57 -12.76 -0.05 0.14
CA ILE A 57 -12.03 -1.27 0.49
C ILE A 57 -10.59 -1.21 -0.04
N LYS A 58 -10.38 -0.75 -1.28
CA LYS A 58 -9.02 -0.59 -1.83
C LYS A 58 -8.21 0.39 -0.98
N GLU A 59 -8.78 1.56 -0.70
CA GLU A 59 -8.16 2.60 0.11
C GLU A 59 -7.81 2.10 1.51
N SER A 60 -8.75 1.43 2.19
CA SER A 60 -8.52 0.87 3.52
C SER A 60 -7.42 -0.20 3.53
N ILE A 61 -7.31 -1.01 2.46
CA ILE A 61 -6.19 -1.96 2.33
C ILE A 61 -4.86 -1.23 2.16
N LEU A 62 -4.81 -0.18 1.35
CA LEU A 62 -3.59 0.60 1.11
C LEU A 62 -3.13 1.36 2.36
N ASP A 63 -4.06 1.92 3.12
CA ASP A 63 -3.79 2.50 4.43
C ASP A 63 -3.19 1.46 5.38
N ALA A 64 -3.80 0.27 5.49
CA ALA A 64 -3.24 -0.82 6.30
C ALA A 64 -1.84 -1.25 5.84
N MET A 65 -1.56 -1.24 4.52
CA MET A 65 -0.21 -1.50 4.01
C MET A 65 0.79 -0.45 4.43
N LEU A 66 0.42 0.84 4.38
CA LEU A 66 1.29 1.95 4.77
C LEU A 66 1.59 1.94 6.27
N GLU A 67 0.61 1.59 7.09
CA GLU A 67 0.81 1.36 8.53
C GLU A 67 1.79 0.22 8.79
N GLY A 68 1.59 -0.92 8.12
CA GLY A 68 2.49 -2.07 8.21
C GLY A 68 3.89 -1.83 7.62
N SER A 69 4.05 -0.82 6.76
CA SER A 69 5.33 -0.48 6.15
C SER A 69 6.17 0.47 6.99
N LYS A 70 5.70 0.95 8.15
CA LYS A 70 6.49 1.85 9.02
C LYS A 70 7.77 1.19 9.56
N ALA A 71 7.82 -0.13 9.64
CA ALA A 71 9.03 -0.87 9.97
C ALA A 71 10.01 -0.84 8.77
N PRO A 72 11.26 -0.34 8.93
CA PRO A 72 12.18 -0.16 7.81
C PRO A 72 12.50 -1.43 7.02
N PHE A 73 12.48 -2.60 7.66
CA PHE A 73 12.67 -3.88 6.96
C PHE A 73 11.48 -4.20 6.04
N VAL A 74 10.25 -4.02 6.54
CA VAL A 74 9.04 -4.32 5.79
C VAL A 74 8.97 -3.42 4.57
N GLU A 75 9.11 -2.11 4.79
CA GLU A 75 8.99 -1.05 3.78
C GLU A 75 9.77 -1.33 2.48
N LYS A 76 11.04 -1.69 2.62
CA LYS A 76 11.95 -1.95 1.49
C LYS A 76 11.69 -3.28 0.80
N THR A 77 10.98 -4.18 1.46
CA THR A 77 10.82 -5.58 1.02
C THR A 77 9.42 -5.84 0.46
N ILE A 78 8.50 -4.87 0.52
CA ILE A 78 7.15 -5.02 -0.02
C ILE A 78 7.20 -5.32 -1.52
N ASN A 79 6.51 -6.38 -1.93
CA ASN A 79 6.28 -6.67 -3.32
C ASN A 79 5.13 -5.82 -3.88
N LEU A 80 5.46 -4.64 -4.43
CA LEU A 80 4.51 -3.72 -5.05
C LEU A 80 4.14 -4.09 -6.50
N ALA A 81 4.75 -5.13 -7.08
CA ALA A 81 4.50 -5.52 -8.46
C ALA A 81 3.02 -5.84 -8.79
N PRO A 82 2.20 -6.43 -7.89
CA PRO A 82 0.77 -6.59 -8.14
C PRO A 82 0.06 -5.24 -8.35
N ILE A 83 0.38 -4.22 -7.54
CA ILE A 83 -0.28 -2.91 -7.60
C ILE A 83 0.14 -2.17 -8.87
N VAL A 84 1.44 -2.13 -9.16
CA VAL A 84 2.00 -1.41 -10.31
C VAL A 84 1.39 -1.84 -11.65
N LYS A 85 1.01 -3.11 -11.78
CA LYS A 85 0.39 -3.64 -13.01
C LYS A 85 -1.06 -3.20 -13.22
N HIS A 86 -1.72 -2.67 -12.19
CA HIS A 86 -3.15 -2.34 -12.16
C HIS A 86 -3.41 -0.88 -11.80
N LEU A 87 -2.42 0.01 -11.96
CA LEU A 87 -2.51 1.43 -11.54
C LEU A 87 -3.73 2.17 -12.11
N ASN A 88 -4.16 1.84 -13.32
CA ASN A 88 -5.33 2.43 -13.98
C ASN A 88 -6.68 2.05 -13.34
N GLU A 89 -6.70 1.11 -12.38
CA GLU A 89 -7.90 0.69 -11.66
C GLU A 89 -8.09 1.41 -10.32
N PHE A 90 -7.19 2.32 -9.96
CA PHE A 90 -7.21 3.06 -8.70
C PHE A 90 -7.70 4.50 -8.91
N ASN A 91 -8.47 5.00 -7.95
CA ASN A 91 -8.85 6.40 -7.90
C ASN A 91 -7.72 7.25 -7.29
N GLU A 92 -7.89 8.57 -7.28
CA GLU A 92 -6.87 9.51 -6.78
C GLU A 92 -6.51 9.27 -5.31
N ALA A 93 -7.50 9.00 -4.45
CA ALA A 93 -7.24 8.69 -3.04
C ALA A 93 -6.34 7.46 -2.89
N CYS A 94 -6.62 6.37 -3.62
CA CYS A 94 -5.76 5.20 -3.64
C CYS A 94 -4.37 5.50 -4.23
N LEU A 95 -4.30 6.31 -5.28
CA LEU A 95 -3.04 6.67 -5.93
C LEU A 95 -2.12 7.43 -4.98
N SER A 96 -2.63 8.31 -4.12
CA SER A 96 -1.84 8.98 -3.07
C SER A 96 -1.10 7.95 -2.19
N TYR A 97 -1.80 6.97 -1.59
CA TYR A 97 -1.15 5.91 -0.82
C TYR A 97 -0.14 5.09 -1.64
N ILE A 98 -0.45 4.78 -2.90
CA ILE A 98 0.44 4.03 -3.78
C ILE A 98 1.71 4.82 -4.05
N LEU A 99 1.62 6.14 -4.29
CA LEU A 99 2.78 7.00 -4.49
C LEU A 99 3.68 7.01 -3.26
N SER A 100 3.10 7.13 -2.05
CA SER A 100 3.88 7.00 -0.81
C SER A 100 4.61 5.66 -0.72
N LEU A 101 3.92 4.53 -0.95
CA LEU A 101 4.54 3.21 -0.93
C LEU A 101 5.69 3.08 -1.97
N LEU A 102 5.51 3.62 -3.18
CA LEU A 102 6.54 3.60 -4.22
C LEU A 102 7.74 4.48 -3.83
N GLY A 103 7.50 5.68 -3.29
CA GLY A 103 8.55 6.56 -2.79
C GLY A 103 9.35 5.92 -1.66
N ASN A 104 8.64 5.39 -0.68
CA ASN A 104 9.18 4.74 0.52
C ASN A 104 9.98 3.46 0.22
N SER A 105 9.69 2.78 -0.88
CA SER A 105 10.47 1.61 -1.29
C SER A 105 11.93 1.95 -1.64
N GLY A 106 12.23 3.20 -2.02
CA GLY A 106 13.56 3.60 -2.50
C GLY A 106 13.96 2.98 -3.85
N GLU A 107 13.05 2.26 -4.51
CA GLU A 107 13.36 1.54 -5.75
C GLU A 107 13.32 2.47 -6.97
N ILE A 108 14.49 2.75 -7.56
CA ILE A 108 14.63 3.68 -8.70
C ILE A 108 13.78 3.28 -9.90
N ALA A 109 13.46 2.00 -10.06
CA ALA A 109 12.60 1.49 -11.12
C ALA A 109 11.18 2.10 -11.09
N TYR A 110 10.72 2.56 -9.92
CA TYR A 110 9.40 3.19 -9.77
C TYR A 110 9.40 4.69 -10.04
N ARG A 111 10.56 5.34 -10.19
CA ARG A 111 10.63 6.79 -10.44
C ARG A 111 9.77 7.21 -11.64
N ALA A 112 9.92 6.53 -12.78
CA ALA A 112 9.16 6.86 -13.99
C ALA A 112 7.64 6.73 -13.79
N ILE A 113 7.20 5.82 -12.92
CA ILE A 113 5.79 5.66 -12.56
C ILE A 113 5.31 6.86 -11.75
N ILE A 114 6.04 7.23 -10.69
CA ILE A 114 5.71 8.40 -9.86
C ILE A 114 5.67 9.67 -10.74
N GLU A 115 6.68 9.85 -11.60
CA GLU A 115 6.76 11.01 -12.49
C GLU A 115 5.62 11.09 -13.51
N SER A 116 5.02 9.95 -13.90
CA SER A 116 3.90 9.93 -14.83
C SER A 116 2.64 10.65 -14.30
N TYR A 117 2.55 10.84 -12.98
CA TYR A 117 1.46 11.56 -12.32
C TYR A 117 1.74 13.06 -12.11
N LYS A 118 2.90 13.59 -12.51
CA LYS A 118 3.25 15.03 -12.33
C LYS A 118 2.25 16.01 -12.93
N THR A 119 1.53 15.61 -13.98
CA THR A 119 0.52 16.45 -14.62
C THR A 119 -0.86 16.33 -13.96
N ASN A 120 -1.05 15.39 -13.02
CA ASN A 120 -2.27 15.32 -12.24
C ASN A 120 -2.20 16.34 -11.10
N LEU A 121 -2.98 17.42 -11.22
CA LEU A 121 -2.96 18.52 -10.26
C LEU A 121 -3.42 18.12 -8.85
N SER A 122 -4.28 17.11 -8.71
CA SER A 122 -4.73 16.65 -7.39
C SER A 122 -3.70 15.80 -6.65
N LEU A 123 -2.76 15.18 -7.38
CA LEU A 123 -1.69 14.34 -6.82
C LEU A 123 -0.33 15.06 -6.77
N LYS A 124 -0.31 16.37 -7.05
CA LYS A 124 0.96 17.10 -7.21
C LYS A 124 1.83 17.00 -5.95
N GLU A 125 1.24 17.21 -4.78
CA GLU A 125 1.94 17.14 -3.49
C GLU A 125 2.44 15.71 -3.24
N ASP A 126 1.58 14.70 -3.43
CA ASP A 126 1.95 13.28 -3.27
C ASP A 126 3.12 12.87 -4.17
N VAL A 127 3.14 13.36 -5.41
CA VAL A 127 4.22 13.09 -6.38
C VAL A 127 5.52 13.75 -5.94
N GLU A 128 5.47 15.01 -5.49
CA GLU A 128 6.65 15.74 -5.01
C GLU A 128 7.23 15.07 -3.75
N GLU A 129 6.37 14.68 -2.81
CA GLU A 129 6.76 13.97 -1.59
C GLU A 129 7.35 12.59 -1.90
N ALA A 130 6.70 11.79 -2.74
CA ALA A 130 7.19 10.46 -3.09
C ALA A 130 8.56 10.49 -3.80
N LEU A 131 8.79 11.48 -4.68
CA LEU A 131 10.10 11.66 -5.32
C LEU A 131 11.16 12.11 -4.34
N ALA A 132 10.83 13.04 -3.44
CA ALA A 132 11.75 13.53 -2.42
C ALA A 132 12.17 12.42 -1.45
N GLU A 133 11.20 11.60 -1.01
CA GLU A 133 11.45 10.47 -0.13
C GLU A 133 12.28 9.38 -0.83
N MET A 134 11.98 9.06 -2.09
CA MET A 134 12.79 8.16 -2.91
C MET A 134 14.24 8.65 -3.02
N ASP A 135 14.44 9.94 -3.35
CA ASP A 135 15.77 10.54 -3.46
C ASP A 135 16.52 10.50 -2.12
N TYR A 136 15.82 10.76 -1.01
CA TYR A 136 16.38 10.63 0.34
C TYR A 136 16.85 9.20 0.61
N ARG A 137 16.03 8.19 0.32
CA ARG A 137 16.37 6.78 0.58
C ARG A 137 17.54 6.30 -0.26
N ILE A 138 17.51 6.56 -1.56
CA ILE A 138 18.60 6.21 -2.48
C ILE A 138 19.91 6.85 -2.02
N LYS A 139 19.89 8.15 -1.66
CA LYS A 139 21.08 8.87 -1.22
C LYS A 139 21.66 8.29 0.08
N ASN A 140 20.82 7.81 0.98
CA ASN A 140 21.24 7.28 2.27
C ASN A 140 21.45 5.75 2.27
N ASN A 141 21.30 5.08 1.12
CA ASN A 141 21.28 3.61 1.02
C ASN A 141 20.32 2.97 2.04
N LEU A 142 19.15 3.60 2.18
CA LEU A 142 18.04 3.13 3.01
C LEU A 142 17.09 2.27 2.17
#